data_AF-A0A1Z9B0H2-F1
#
_entry.id   AF-A0A1Z9B0H2-F1
#
_cell.length_a   1.000
_cell.length_b   1.000
_cell.length_c   1.000
_cell.angle_alpha   90.00
_cell.angle_beta   90.00
_cell.angle_gamma   90.00
#
_symmetry.space_group_name_H-M   'P 1'
#
loop_
_entity.id
_entity.type
_entity.pdbx_description
1 polymer ?
#
loop_
_entity_poly.entity_id
_entity_poly.type
_entity_poly.pdbx_seq_one_letter_code
_entity_poly.pdbx_strand_id
1 'polypeptide(L)'
;MQKYAFITSTGTNIGKTFLTAMLIKRAIKINHKVNALKPIISGFNINDLNVTDTGIILDSLKGSIHDIDKISPWRFSDPLSPDMAAKNEEKTINFTDLVNF
;
A
#
# COMPACT_ATOMS: atom_id res chain seq x y z
N MET A 1 14.10 18.33 6.13
CA MET A 1 12.66 18.60 6.00
C MET A 1 11.99 17.39 5.37
N GLN A 2 10.88 16.91 5.94
CA GLN A 2 10.12 15.80 5.39
C GLN A 2 9.30 16.28 4.17
N LYS A 3 9.23 15.45 3.13
CA LYS A 3 8.42 15.73 1.93
C LYS A 3 7.38 14.63 1.78
N TYR A 4 6.19 15.02 1.38
CA TYR A 4 5.07 14.12 1.14
C TYR A 4 4.69 14.16 -0.33
N ALA A 5 4.38 12.99 -0.89
CA ALA A 5 3.83 12.85 -2.23
C ALA A 5 2.59 11.96 -2.14
N PHE A 6 1.47 12.46 -2.65
CA PHE A 6 0.23 11.69 -2.74
C PHE A 6 0.06 11.17 -4.16
N ILE A 7 0.06 9.84 -4.33
CA ILE A 7 -0.06 9.20 -5.64
C ILE A 7 -1.55 8.90 -5.89
N THR A 8 -2.16 9.69 -6.76
CA THR A 8 -3.58 9.56 -7.16
C THR A 8 -3.72 9.22 -8.63
N SER A 9 -4.92 8.86 -9.06
CA SER A 9 -5.20 8.45 -10.44
C SER A 9 -6.71 8.44 -10.72
N THR A 10 -7.11 8.46 -11.99
CA THR A 10 -8.52 8.43 -12.41
C THR A 10 -9.19 7.05 -12.36
N GLY A 11 -8.45 5.97 -12.09
CA GLY A 11 -8.98 4.61 -12.10
C GLY A 11 -8.04 3.54 -11.53
N THR A 12 -8.40 2.27 -11.64
CA THR A 12 -7.56 1.13 -11.24
C THR A 12 -6.64 0.70 -12.38
N ASN A 13 -5.60 -0.09 -12.08
CA ASN A 13 -4.67 -0.68 -13.06
C ASN A 13 -3.94 0.29 -14.04
N ILE A 14 -3.93 1.59 -13.78
CA ILE A 14 -3.24 2.61 -14.60
C ILE A 14 -1.81 2.95 -14.12
N GLY A 15 -1.19 2.06 -13.36
CA GLY A 15 0.25 2.17 -13.03
C GLY A 15 0.61 2.94 -11.75
N LYS A 16 -0.33 3.20 -10.84
CA LYS A 16 -0.02 3.84 -9.53
C LYS A 16 1.10 3.12 -8.78
N THR A 17 0.96 1.82 -8.59
CA THR A 17 1.91 0.99 -7.85
C THR A 17 3.27 0.96 -8.52
N PHE A 18 3.30 0.86 -9.86
CA PHE A 18 4.51 0.94 -10.65
C PHE A 18 5.23 2.29 -10.46
N LEU A 19 4.51 3.40 -10.54
CA LEU A 19 5.06 4.73 -10.31
C LEU A 19 5.61 4.87 -8.88
N THR A 20 4.84 4.43 -7.87
CA THR A 20 5.28 4.43 -6.47
C THR A 20 6.58 3.63 -6.28
N ALA A 21 6.66 2.43 -6.85
CA ALA A 21 7.86 1.59 -6.80
C ALA A 21 9.09 2.31 -7.41
N MET A 22 8.92 2.93 -8.57
CA MET A 22 9.99 3.69 -9.24
C MET A 22 10.44 4.91 -8.43
N LEU A 23 9.51 5.65 -7.82
CA LEU A 23 9.83 6.79 -6.96
C LEU A 23 10.63 6.35 -5.73
N ILE A 24 10.23 5.26 -5.07
CA ILE A 24 10.95 4.69 -3.94
C ILE A 24 12.37 4.28 -4.37
N LYS A 25 12.50 3.46 -5.43
CA LYS A 25 13.79 2.97 -5.94
C LYS A 25 14.71 4.14 -6.32
N ARG A 26 14.16 5.20 -6.95
CA ARG A 26 14.91 6.41 -7.29
C ARG A 26 15.37 7.18 -6.06
N ALA A 27 14.50 7.39 -5.07
CA ALA A 27 14.82 8.09 -3.83
C ALA A 27 15.96 7.39 -3.08
N ILE A 28 15.89 6.07 -2.94
CA ILE A 28 16.95 5.26 -2.33
C ILE A 28 18.26 5.41 -3.12
N LYS A 29 18.21 5.34 -4.45
CA LYS A 29 19.39 5.50 -5.33
C LYS A 29 20.11 6.84 -5.16
N ILE A 30 19.38 7.90 -4.77
CA ILE A 30 19.95 9.22 -4.50
C ILE A 30 20.15 9.49 -3.00
N ASN A 31 20.26 8.42 -2.19
CA ASN A 31 20.53 8.46 -0.75
C ASN A 31 19.46 9.20 0.09
N HIS A 32 18.20 9.20 -0.34
CA HIS A 32 17.09 9.63 0.51
C HIS A 32 16.51 8.48 1.31
N LYS A 33 16.16 8.77 2.58
CA LYS A 33 15.27 7.93 3.37
C LYS A 33 13.84 8.11 2.84
N VAL A 34 13.14 7.01 2.60
CA VAL A 34 11.77 7.00 2.07
C VAL A 34 10.95 5.96 2.81
N ASN A 35 9.73 6.36 3.17
CA ASN A 35 8.67 5.46 3.62
C ASN A 35 7.55 5.52 2.58
N ALA A 36 6.77 4.45 2.46
CA ALA A 36 5.62 4.42 1.56
C ALA A 36 4.47 3.66 2.22
N LEU A 37 3.25 4.14 1.98
CA LEU A 37 2.03 3.61 2.55
C LEU A 37 1.06 3.28 1.41
N LYS A 38 0.36 2.16 1.58
CA LYS A 38 -0.83 1.77 0.85
C LYS A 38 -1.81 1.32 1.93
N PRO A 39 -2.42 2.27 2.67
CA PRO A 39 -3.02 1.97 3.96
C PRO A 39 -4.12 0.93 3.86
N ILE A 40 -4.89 0.98 2.76
CA ILE A 40 -5.96 0.02 2.47
C ILE A 40 -5.68 -0.73 1.17
N ILE A 41 -5.80 -2.05 1.22
CA ILE A 41 -5.71 -2.95 0.07
C ILE A 41 -6.81 -4.02 0.15
N SER A 42 -7.46 -4.28 -0.98
CA SER A 42 -8.45 -5.33 -1.17
C SER A 42 -7.92 -6.36 -2.18
N GLY A 43 -8.50 -7.55 -2.22
CA GLY A 43 -7.95 -8.67 -3.00
C GLY A 43 -6.58 -9.15 -2.51
N PHE A 44 -6.28 -8.97 -1.22
CA PHE A 44 -4.98 -9.30 -0.64
C PHE A 44 -4.91 -10.77 -0.20
N ASN A 45 -3.89 -11.47 -0.69
CA ASN A 45 -3.50 -12.79 -0.22
C ASN A 45 -1.99 -12.79 0.08
N ILE A 46 -1.61 -13.20 1.29
CA ILE A 46 -0.20 -13.26 1.69
C ILE A 46 0.61 -14.26 0.86
N ASN A 47 -0.05 -15.30 0.33
CA ASN A 47 0.60 -16.30 -0.52
C ASN A 47 1.00 -15.74 -1.90
N ASP A 48 0.35 -14.66 -2.32
CA ASP A 48 0.60 -13.96 -3.59
C ASP A 48 1.29 -12.61 -3.36
N LEU A 49 1.96 -12.43 -2.21
CA LEU A 49 2.50 -11.14 -1.76
C LEU A 49 3.29 -10.40 -2.85
N ASN A 50 4.16 -11.12 -3.58
CA ASN A 50 5.04 -10.57 -4.61
C ASN A 50 4.31 -9.86 -5.76
N VAL A 51 3.04 -10.16 -6.01
CA VAL A 51 2.23 -9.51 -7.05
C VAL A 51 1.25 -8.48 -6.50
N THR A 52 1.11 -8.37 -5.18
CA THR A 52 0.26 -7.36 -4.53
C THR A 52 0.90 -5.97 -4.55
N ASP A 53 0.08 -4.91 -4.46
CA ASP A 53 0.58 -3.55 -4.27
C ASP A 53 1.53 -3.44 -3.06
N THR A 54 1.17 -4.10 -1.95
CA THR A 54 1.96 -4.11 -0.71
C THR A 54 3.32 -4.77 -0.93
N GLY A 55 3.38 -5.93 -1.59
CA GLY A 55 4.64 -6.62 -1.84
C GLY A 55 5.54 -5.88 -2.83
N ILE A 56 4.98 -5.25 -3.86
CA ILE A 56 5.75 -4.41 -4.79
C ILE A 56 6.36 -3.20 -4.06
N ILE A 57 5.59 -2.56 -3.17
CA ILE A 57 6.10 -1.45 -2.34
C ILE A 57 7.17 -1.95 -1.37
N LEU A 58 6.93 -3.10 -0.73
CA LEU A 58 7.85 -3.72 0.21
C LEU A 58 9.21 -4.06 -0.42
N ASP A 59 9.20 -4.71 -1.59
CA ASP A 59 10.40 -4.99 -2.40
C ASP A 59 11.14 -3.69 -2.74
N SER A 60 10.40 -2.67 -3.15
CA SER A 60 10.98 -1.38 -3.52
C SER A 60 11.67 -0.69 -2.35
N LEU A 61 11.14 -0.84 -1.14
CA LEU A 61 11.74 -0.35 0.10
C LEU A 61 12.91 -1.22 0.58
N LYS A 62 13.14 -2.39 -0.02
CA LYS A 62 14.02 -3.45 0.50
C LYS A 62 13.63 -3.88 1.93
N GLY A 63 12.32 -3.87 2.20
CA GLY A 63 11.76 -4.24 3.49
C GLY A 63 11.61 -5.75 3.67
N SER A 64 11.13 -6.15 4.84
CA SER A 64 10.86 -7.53 5.21
C SER A 64 9.36 -7.80 5.37
N ILE A 65 8.94 -9.07 5.40
CA ILE A 65 7.53 -9.42 5.60
C ILE A 65 6.93 -8.85 6.90
N HIS A 66 7.77 -8.56 7.89
CA HIS A 66 7.36 -7.92 9.14
C HIS A 66 6.98 -6.44 8.99
N ASP A 67 7.25 -5.83 7.83
CA ASP A 67 6.91 -4.44 7.54
C ASP A 67 5.57 -4.29 6.81
N ILE A 68 4.86 -5.39 6.52
CA ILE A 68 3.54 -5.36 5.85
C ILE A 68 2.55 -4.47 6.62
N ASP A 69 2.49 -4.60 7.95
CA ASP A 69 1.60 -3.80 8.80
C ASP A 69 1.95 -2.30 8.79
N LYS A 70 3.21 -1.95 8.47
CA LYS A 70 3.64 -0.55 8.34
C LYS A 70 3.26 0.04 6.99
N ILE A 71 3.00 -0.79 5.98
CA ILE A 71 2.67 -0.34 4.61
C ILE A 71 1.15 -0.37 4.40
N SER A 72 0.53 -1.49 4.76
CA SER A 72 -0.88 -1.79 4.45
C SER A 72 -1.57 -2.45 5.64
N PRO A 73 -1.85 -1.74 6.75
CA PRO A 73 -2.49 -2.32 7.93
C PRO A 73 -3.92 -2.81 7.69
N TRP A 74 -4.70 -2.16 6.80
CA TRP A 74 -6.06 -2.60 6.46
C TRP A 74 -6.04 -3.45 5.19
N ARG A 75 -6.18 -4.76 5.36
CA ARG A 75 -6.13 -5.75 4.28
C ARG A 75 -7.41 -6.57 4.25
N PHE A 76 -7.98 -6.68 3.06
CA PHE A 76 -9.21 -7.41 2.78
C PHE A 76 -8.94 -8.44 1.69
N SER A 77 -9.47 -9.66 1.86
CA SER A 77 -9.37 -10.76 0.89
C SER A 77 -10.26 -10.54 -0.32
N ASP A 78 -11.43 -9.91 -0.15
CA ASP A 78 -12.38 -9.74 -1.25
C ASP A 78 -11.84 -8.73 -2.29
N PRO A 79 -11.79 -9.07 -3.59
CA PRO A 79 -11.27 -8.19 -4.66
C PRO A 79 -12.31 -7.15 -5.09
N LEU A 80 -12.88 -6.44 -4.13
CA LEU A 80 -13.89 -5.39 -4.31
C LEU A 80 -13.33 -4.01 -3.92
N SER A 81 -14.15 -2.96 -4.00
CA SER A 81 -13.78 -1.68 -3.38
C SER A 81 -13.61 -1.87 -1.86
N PRO A 82 -12.75 -1.08 -1.20
CA PRO A 82 -12.49 -1.25 0.23
C PRO A 82 -13.71 -1.26 1.14
N ASP A 83 -14.72 -0.43 0.85
CA ASP A 83 -15.97 -0.37 1.61
C ASP A 83 -16.82 -1.63 1.44
N MET A 84 -16.89 -2.17 0.22
CA MET A 84 -17.59 -3.43 -0.07
C MET A 84 -16.87 -4.62 0.53
N ALA A 85 -15.54 -4.68 0.41
CA ALA A 85 -14.72 -5.76 0.95
C ALA A 85 -14.79 -5.78 2.49
N ALA A 86 -14.68 -4.62 3.14
CA ALA A 86 -14.85 -4.50 4.58
C ALA A 86 -16.24 -4.98 5.03
N LYS A 87 -17.30 -4.56 4.32
CA LYS A 87 -18.67 -4.99 4.61
C LYS A 87 -18.85 -6.51 4.48
N ASN A 88 -18.32 -7.12 3.41
CA ASN A 88 -18.43 -8.56 3.18
C ASN A 88 -17.67 -9.38 4.22
N GLU A 89 -16.55 -8.85 4.73
CA GLU A 89 -15.76 -9.49 5.78
C GLU A 89 -16.23 -9.14 7.19
N GLU A 90 -17.38 -8.47 7.34
CA GLU A 90 -17.93 -8.01 8.62
C GLU A 90 -16.95 -7.15 9.43
N LYS A 91 -16.10 -6.40 8.72
CA LYS A 91 -15.09 -5.49 9.25
C LYS A 91 -15.47 -4.04 9.02
N THR A 92 -14.87 -3.15 9.79
CA THR A 92 -15.02 -1.71 9.62
C THR A 92 -13.67 -1.05 9.34
N ILE A 93 -13.67 -0.05 8.47
CA ILE A 93 -12.53 0.85 8.30
C ILE A 93 -12.84 2.06 9.19
N ASN A 94 -12.22 2.12 10.36
CA ASN A 94 -12.35 3.29 11.22
C ASN A 94 -11.63 4.48 10.56
N PHE A 95 -12.38 5.51 10.23
CA PHE A 95 -11.86 6.69 9.53
C PHE A 95 -10.81 7.44 10.34
N THR A 96 -11.00 7.57 11.65
CA THR A 96 -10.06 8.25 12.54
C THR A 96 -8.73 7.49 12.61
N ASP A 97 -8.79 6.16 12.74
CA ASP A 97 -7.59 5.32 12.76
C ASP A 97 -6.85 5.39 11.42
N LEU A 98 -7.59 5.40 10.30
CA LEU A 98 -7.04 5.53 8.95
C LEU A 98 -6.28 6.85 8.74
N VAL A 99 -6.84 7.97 9.21
CA VAL A 99 -6.23 9.29 9.05
C VAL A 99 -5.04 9.49 9.99
N ASN A 100 -5.05 8.83 11.15
CA ASN A 100 -3.99 8.94 12.16
C ASN A 100 -2.81 7.99 11.97
N PHE A 101 -2.88 7.07 11.00
CA PHE A 101 -1.82 6.12 10.67
C PHE A 101 -0.71 6.76 9.86
#